data_AF-A0A662BWH1-F1
#
_entry.id   AF-A0A662BWH1-F1
#
_cell.length_a   1.000
_cell.length_b   1.000
_cell.length_c   1.000
_cell.angle_alpha   90.00
_cell.angle_beta   90.00
_cell.angle_gamma   90.00
#
_symmetry.space_group_name_H-M   'P 1'
#
loop_
_entity.id
_entity.type
_entity.pdbx_description
1 polymer ?
#
loop_
_entity_poly.entity_id
_entity_poly.type
_entity_poly.pdbx_seq_one_letter_code
_entity_poly.pdbx_strand_id
1 'polypeptide(L)'
;PPQDRAQWENFKEFIHSDRLNGKYRALMAKGYYFPSALAEMEYKNSSDIMGFRYVGLHYGDIADSLVPESTDRQYKEFYEKIKHQYVEVTTRDIEYVVFNILPSEKDLMEIEEETLNIFDEWVKSNDPAEYVNNIPGNRYDSSWVAKGELPIMIDSIMFAGDLGTFIEPYREGSSWYMACLMDKDVRPDSASAEHVLIAYQGAFRGDPEITRTREEAEQLADSIYNVLRRDASKLTEVAIAMSNDGSVVNNSGNIGWFLDGQMVHNFNDATINGKVGDVVLVETVFGFHIIHITGLTDAEERVRIAQIEMPIEYSSETYDIYYAQARRFAGENDTREKFDQAVIDEGLEKREARYIRDMQRDLPGLENTRQIIRWVFWDEREEGDVSPLFDIGGKILVVVYTKGSEAGIAPFETLKDRIATRVQNERKAEYYAEKINELGTDDIYVIAQAFNVKVDTNENMTFATRNLPGYGTEHDVIGSIFAMSEGQNSGILNGAGGVFVVEVDKVFRAPAMDNYAAIMRQKKMNFDSFLNNNMPYKAIENNADLKDYRRYFY
;
A
#
# COMPACT_ATOMS: atom_id res chain seq x y z
N PRO A 1 31.30 -19.32 4.46
CA PRO A 1 30.96 -20.25 3.35
C PRO A 1 30.87 -19.54 1.99
N PRO A 2 30.90 -20.24 0.85
CA PRO A 2 30.75 -19.63 -0.48
C PRO A 2 29.47 -18.77 -0.62
N GLN A 3 28.40 -19.16 0.09
CA GLN A 3 27.14 -18.41 0.19
C GLN A 3 27.32 -17.06 0.91
N ASP A 4 28.04 -16.99 2.03
CA ASP A 4 28.32 -15.72 2.72
C ASP A 4 29.17 -14.78 1.86
N ARG A 5 30.08 -15.34 1.05
CA ARG A 5 30.88 -14.56 0.10
C ARG A 5 30.01 -13.98 -1.00
N ALA A 6 29.10 -14.77 -1.58
CA ALA A 6 28.16 -14.30 -2.59
C ALA A 6 27.19 -13.25 -2.03
N GLN A 7 26.67 -13.44 -0.82
CA GLN A 7 25.85 -12.45 -0.12
C GLN A 7 26.63 -11.15 0.12
N TRP A 8 27.89 -11.24 0.53
CA TRP A 8 28.76 -10.08 0.71
C TRP A 8 29.06 -9.35 -0.61
N GLU A 9 29.32 -10.07 -1.71
CA GLU A 9 29.48 -9.46 -3.03
C GLU A 9 28.19 -8.77 -3.49
N ASN A 10 27.04 -9.43 -3.38
CA ASN A 10 25.73 -8.84 -3.70
C ASN A 10 25.43 -7.60 -2.85
N PHE A 11 25.78 -7.61 -1.57
CA PHE A 11 25.62 -6.45 -0.69
C PHE A 11 26.51 -5.28 -1.14
N LYS A 12 27.76 -5.55 -1.52
CA LYS A 12 28.66 -4.51 -2.07
C LYS A 12 28.13 -3.95 -3.39
N GLU A 13 27.65 -4.80 -4.30
CA GLU A 13 27.02 -4.36 -5.55
C GLU A 13 25.75 -3.55 -5.30
N PHE A 14 24.91 -3.96 -4.35
CA PHE A 14 23.74 -3.21 -3.92
C PHE A 14 24.11 -1.83 -3.40
N ILE A 15 25.08 -1.73 -2.47
CA ILE A 15 25.56 -0.42 -1.99
C ILE A 15 26.07 0.42 -3.15
N HIS A 16 26.85 -0.17 -4.06
CA HIS A 16 27.38 0.56 -5.20
C HIS A 16 26.26 1.10 -6.11
N SER A 17 25.29 0.24 -6.45
CA SER A 17 24.12 0.59 -7.26
C SER A 17 23.22 1.63 -6.58
N ASP A 18 22.95 1.48 -5.28
CA ASP A 18 22.19 2.45 -4.49
C ASP A 18 22.89 3.82 -4.47
N ARG A 19 24.21 3.84 -4.24
CA ARG A 19 24.98 5.09 -4.25
C ARG A 19 25.03 5.72 -5.64
N LEU A 20 25.11 4.94 -6.72
CA LEU A 20 25.02 5.45 -8.10
C LEU A 20 23.64 6.02 -8.40
N ASN A 21 22.57 5.30 -8.07
CA ASN A 21 21.19 5.76 -8.25
C ASN A 21 20.89 7.02 -7.42
N GLY A 22 21.38 7.06 -6.18
CA GLY A 22 21.30 8.23 -5.31
C GLY A 22 22.03 9.44 -5.90
N LYS A 23 23.25 9.25 -6.43
CA LYS A 23 23.99 10.31 -7.14
C LYS A 23 23.26 10.78 -8.39
N TYR A 24 22.73 9.87 -9.21
CA TYR A 24 21.98 10.20 -10.41
C TYR A 24 20.70 10.99 -10.10
N ARG A 25 19.91 10.54 -9.11
CA ARG A 25 18.74 11.28 -8.60
C ARG A 25 19.14 12.66 -8.08
N ALA A 26 20.22 12.76 -7.30
CA ALA A 26 20.72 14.03 -6.80
C ALA A 26 21.14 14.99 -7.91
N LEU A 27 21.77 14.49 -8.99
CA LEU A 27 22.12 15.29 -10.16
C LEU A 27 20.86 15.85 -10.84
N MET A 28 19.84 15.02 -11.06
CA MET A 28 18.56 15.48 -11.63
C MET A 28 17.85 16.50 -10.73
N ALA A 29 17.75 16.22 -9.42
CA ALA A 29 17.10 17.10 -8.45
C ALA A 29 17.80 18.46 -8.33
N LYS A 30 19.15 18.48 -8.44
CA LYS A 30 19.95 19.71 -8.45
C LYS A 30 19.91 20.43 -9.80
N GLY A 31 19.72 19.70 -10.90
CA GLY A 31 19.54 20.27 -12.24
C GLY A 31 18.15 20.86 -12.48
N TYR A 32 17.15 20.47 -11.68
CA TYR A 32 15.81 21.01 -11.78
C TYR A 32 15.73 22.42 -11.22
N TYR A 33 15.44 23.36 -12.12
CA TYR A 33 15.13 24.73 -11.82
C TYR A 33 13.76 25.06 -12.43
N PHE A 34 12.84 25.56 -11.61
CA PHE A 34 11.55 26.07 -12.06
C PHE A 34 11.65 27.60 -12.17
N PRO A 35 11.72 28.18 -13.37
CA PRO A 35 11.92 29.62 -13.53
C PRO A 35 10.83 30.45 -12.87
N SER A 36 11.20 31.63 -12.35
CA SER A 36 10.24 32.58 -11.77
C SER A 36 9.13 32.97 -12.73
N ALA A 37 9.40 33.05 -14.04
CA ALA A 37 8.38 33.32 -15.07
C ALA A 37 7.31 32.21 -15.16
N LEU A 38 7.69 30.94 -14.98
CA LEU A 38 6.71 29.84 -14.91
C LEU A 38 5.96 29.86 -13.57
N ALA A 39 6.62 30.26 -12.48
CA ALA A 39 5.96 30.42 -11.18
C ALA A 39 4.94 31.55 -11.18
N GLU A 40 5.25 32.66 -11.86
CA GLU A 40 4.29 33.73 -12.13
C GLU A 40 3.13 33.24 -13.00
N MET A 41 3.38 32.44 -14.04
CA MET A 41 2.32 31.84 -14.85
C MET A 41 1.39 30.94 -14.03
N GLU A 42 1.92 30.10 -13.14
CA GLU A 42 1.13 29.24 -12.24
C GLU A 42 0.29 30.06 -11.25
N TYR A 43 0.87 31.15 -10.72
CA TYR A 43 0.13 32.10 -9.89
C TYR A 43 -1.02 32.75 -10.66
N LYS A 44 -0.77 33.25 -11.88
CA LYS A 44 -1.80 33.83 -12.74
C LYS A 44 -2.88 32.81 -13.09
N ASN A 45 -2.51 31.58 -13.42
CA ASN A 45 -3.48 30.51 -13.71
C ASN A 45 -4.44 30.23 -12.54
N SER A 46 -4.00 30.45 -11.30
CA SER A 46 -4.78 30.20 -10.09
C SER A 46 -5.41 31.46 -9.47
N SER A 47 -5.05 32.66 -9.95
CA SER A 47 -5.43 33.93 -9.32
C SER A 47 -6.05 34.95 -10.27
N ASP A 48 -5.77 34.87 -11.57
CA ASP A 48 -6.53 35.62 -12.56
C ASP A 48 -7.96 35.07 -12.59
N ILE A 49 -8.91 35.99 -12.52
CA ILE A 49 -10.33 35.67 -12.45
C ILE A 49 -11.02 36.19 -13.71
N MET A 50 -11.79 35.32 -14.35
CA MET A 50 -12.70 35.69 -15.42
C MET A 50 -14.14 35.59 -14.95
N GLY A 51 -14.84 36.72 -15.09
CA GLY A 51 -16.28 36.82 -14.99
C GLY A 51 -16.89 36.76 -16.39
N PHE A 52 -17.84 35.86 -16.62
CA PHE A 52 -18.49 35.69 -17.91
C PHE A 52 -19.92 35.16 -17.78
N ARG A 53 -20.73 35.51 -18.78
CA ARG A 53 -22.02 34.88 -19.06
C ARG A 53 -21.87 33.86 -20.17
N TYR A 54 -22.63 32.78 -20.11
CA TYR A 54 -22.58 31.77 -21.13
C TYR A 54 -23.94 31.10 -21.35
N VAL A 55 -24.13 30.60 -22.56
CA VAL A 55 -25.16 29.63 -22.90
C VAL A 55 -24.47 28.33 -23.22
N GLY A 56 -24.85 27.25 -22.54
CA GLY A 56 -24.39 25.91 -22.86
C GLY A 56 -25.55 25.04 -23.34
N LEU A 57 -25.33 24.28 -24.41
CA LEU A 57 -26.30 23.34 -24.97
C LEU A 57 -25.76 21.93 -24.78
N HIS A 58 -26.37 21.13 -23.89
CA HIS A 58 -25.90 19.78 -23.61
C HIS A 58 -26.19 18.84 -24.77
N TYR A 59 -25.21 18.00 -25.14
CA TYR A 59 -25.45 16.96 -26.15
C TYR A 59 -26.53 15.96 -25.75
N GLY A 60 -26.78 15.79 -24.44
CA GLY A 60 -27.86 14.94 -23.92
C GLY A 60 -29.28 15.44 -24.20
N ASP A 61 -29.45 16.74 -24.46
CA ASP A 61 -30.78 17.37 -24.63
C ASP A 61 -31.35 17.17 -26.05
N ILE A 62 -30.52 16.76 -27.01
CA ILE A 62 -30.96 16.42 -28.37
C ILE A 62 -30.97 14.91 -28.59
N ALA A 63 -32.09 14.44 -29.13
CA ALA A 63 -32.27 13.05 -29.53
C ALA A 63 -31.27 12.70 -30.63
N ASP A 64 -30.65 11.52 -30.53
CA ASP A 64 -29.68 11.04 -31.52
C ASP A 64 -30.25 10.98 -32.94
N SER A 65 -31.56 10.79 -33.08
CA SER A 65 -32.27 10.77 -34.36
C SER A 65 -32.28 12.11 -35.11
N LEU A 66 -31.99 13.23 -34.44
CA LEU A 66 -31.92 14.55 -35.06
C LEU A 66 -30.60 14.77 -35.83
N VAL A 67 -29.64 13.88 -35.64
CA VAL A 67 -28.31 13.97 -36.24
C VAL A 67 -28.05 12.73 -37.08
N PRO A 68 -27.58 12.85 -38.33
CA PRO A 68 -27.29 11.69 -39.16
C PRO A 68 -26.29 10.75 -38.48
N GLU A 69 -26.52 9.45 -38.61
CA GLU A 69 -25.56 8.45 -38.12
C GLU A 69 -24.17 8.71 -38.69
N SER A 70 -23.18 8.59 -37.81
CA SER A 70 -21.78 8.78 -38.18
C SER A 70 -21.30 7.68 -39.11
N THR A 71 -20.73 8.06 -40.24
CA THR A 71 -20.11 7.14 -41.21
C THR A 71 -18.80 6.55 -40.70
N ASP A 72 -18.41 5.39 -41.20
CA ASP A 72 -17.10 4.77 -40.89
C ASP A 72 -15.91 5.71 -41.14
N ARG A 73 -16.01 6.60 -42.14
CA ARG A 73 -14.98 7.60 -42.40
C ARG A 73 -14.82 8.57 -41.22
N GLN A 74 -15.93 9.05 -40.66
CA GLN A 74 -15.91 9.98 -39.52
C GLN A 74 -15.35 9.32 -38.27
N TYR A 75 -15.72 8.07 -38.01
CA TYR A 75 -15.12 7.29 -36.93
C TYR A 75 -13.61 7.14 -37.09
N LYS A 76 -13.12 6.88 -38.31
CA LYS A 76 -11.68 6.78 -38.59
C LYS A 76 -10.96 8.12 -38.41
N GLU A 77 -11.56 9.22 -38.87
CA GLU A 77 -11.01 10.58 -38.67
C GLU A 77 -10.92 10.93 -37.19
N PHE A 78 -11.95 10.61 -36.40
CA PHE A 78 -11.94 10.82 -34.96
C PHE A 78 -10.89 9.94 -34.26
N TYR A 79 -10.83 8.66 -34.63
CA TYR A 79 -9.82 7.71 -34.13
C TYR A 79 -8.41 8.24 -34.36
N GLU A 80 -8.07 8.71 -35.56
CA GLU A 80 -6.74 9.24 -35.87
C GLU A 80 -6.35 10.43 -34.97
N LYS A 81 -7.31 11.28 -34.59
CA LYS A 81 -7.08 12.40 -33.65
C LYS A 81 -6.75 11.92 -32.24
N ILE A 82 -7.34 10.81 -31.77
CA ILE A 82 -7.28 10.41 -30.35
C ILE A 82 -6.50 9.13 -30.08
N LYS A 83 -6.07 8.37 -31.09
CA LYS A 83 -5.49 7.03 -30.93
C LYS A 83 -4.25 6.99 -30.02
N HIS A 84 -3.51 8.09 -29.94
CA HIS A 84 -2.37 8.25 -29.03
C HIS A 84 -2.74 8.21 -27.54
N GLN A 85 -4.03 8.41 -27.21
CA GLN A 85 -4.57 8.33 -25.85
C GLN A 85 -4.89 6.88 -25.43
N TYR A 86 -4.89 5.94 -26.37
CA TYR A 86 -5.30 4.54 -26.17
C TYR A 86 -4.11 3.60 -26.41
N VAL A 87 -3.03 3.85 -25.67
CA VAL A 87 -1.89 2.93 -25.62
C VAL A 87 -2.21 1.85 -24.58
N GLU A 88 -2.45 0.63 -25.05
CA GLU A 88 -2.71 -0.53 -24.22
C GLU A 88 -1.40 -1.28 -23.93
N VAL A 89 -1.39 -1.99 -22.81
CA VAL A 89 -0.33 -2.93 -22.45
C VAL A 89 -0.78 -4.34 -22.80
N THR A 90 0.16 -5.27 -22.99
CA THR A 90 -0.20 -6.66 -23.23
C THR A 90 -0.93 -7.21 -22.00
N THR A 91 -2.12 -7.77 -22.21
CA THR A 91 -2.88 -8.44 -21.16
C THR A 91 -3.31 -9.83 -21.58
N ARG A 92 -3.60 -10.68 -20.59
CA ARG A 92 -4.15 -12.01 -20.76
C ARG A 92 -5.28 -12.23 -19.76
N ASP A 93 -6.28 -12.97 -20.19
CA ASP A 93 -7.37 -13.48 -19.38
C ASP A 93 -7.26 -14.99 -19.32
N ILE A 94 -7.60 -15.55 -18.15
CA ILE A 94 -7.63 -16.99 -17.91
C ILE A 94 -8.89 -17.39 -17.18
N GLU A 95 -9.27 -18.65 -17.40
CA GLU A 95 -10.19 -19.41 -16.56
C GLU A 95 -9.40 -20.52 -15.85
N TYR A 96 -9.81 -20.93 -14.66
CA TYR A 96 -9.10 -22.00 -13.94
C TYR A 96 -9.99 -22.72 -12.93
N VAL A 97 -9.60 -23.96 -12.62
CA VAL A 97 -10.11 -24.73 -11.48
C VAL A 97 -9.04 -24.83 -10.40
N VAL A 98 -9.48 -24.95 -9.15
CA VAL A 98 -8.60 -25.07 -7.97
C VAL A 98 -8.94 -26.34 -7.20
N PHE A 99 -7.98 -27.24 -7.09
CA PHE A 99 -8.01 -28.38 -6.17
C PHE A 99 -7.40 -27.94 -4.84
N ASN A 100 -8.25 -27.64 -3.85
CA ASN A 100 -7.80 -27.30 -2.50
C ASN A 100 -7.43 -28.59 -1.77
N ILE A 101 -6.18 -28.70 -1.34
CA ILE A 101 -5.72 -29.85 -0.58
C ILE A 101 -6.19 -29.65 0.86
N LEU A 102 -7.14 -30.48 1.28
CA LEU A 102 -7.68 -30.46 2.64
C LEU A 102 -7.19 -31.70 3.39
N PRO A 103 -6.84 -31.58 4.68
CA PRO A 103 -6.48 -32.73 5.51
C PRO A 103 -7.55 -33.81 5.45
N SER A 104 -7.12 -35.06 5.31
CA SER A 104 -8.01 -36.22 5.34
C SER A 104 -8.51 -36.51 6.75
N GLU A 105 -9.55 -37.35 6.90
CA GLU A 105 -9.98 -37.81 8.23
C GLU A 105 -8.85 -38.49 9.00
N LYS A 106 -7.97 -39.22 8.29
CA LYS A 106 -6.78 -39.84 8.87
C LYS A 106 -5.79 -38.78 9.37
N ASP A 107 -5.51 -37.75 8.57
CA ASP A 107 -4.63 -36.65 8.99
C ASP A 107 -5.15 -35.96 10.25
N LEU A 108 -6.45 -35.68 10.30
CA LEU A 108 -7.08 -35.05 11.46
C LEU A 108 -6.96 -35.91 12.72
N MET A 109 -7.14 -37.22 12.60
CA MET A 109 -6.98 -38.16 13.72
C MET A 109 -5.53 -38.25 14.19
N GLU A 110 -4.56 -38.34 13.28
CA GLU A 110 -3.14 -38.42 13.61
C GLU A 110 -2.64 -37.13 14.29
N ILE A 111 -3.07 -35.97 13.80
CA ILE A 111 -2.73 -34.66 14.41
C ILE A 111 -3.37 -34.52 15.79
N GLU A 112 -4.62 -34.97 15.98
CA GLU A 112 -5.26 -34.97 17.28
C GLU A 112 -4.51 -35.88 18.27
N GLU A 113 -4.12 -37.09 17.85
CA GLU A 113 -3.32 -38.01 18.68
C GLU A 113 -1.95 -37.42 19.03
N GLU A 114 -1.24 -36.83 18.07
CA GLU A 114 0.04 -36.17 18.30
C GLU A 114 -0.11 -34.98 19.28
N THR A 115 -1.15 -34.16 19.09
CA THR A 115 -1.44 -33.01 19.95
C THR A 115 -1.71 -33.46 21.39
N LEU A 116 -2.48 -34.53 21.59
CA LEU A 116 -2.75 -35.09 22.92
C LEU A 116 -1.49 -35.66 23.57
N ASN A 117 -0.63 -36.34 22.79
CA ASN A 117 0.64 -36.87 23.28
C ASN A 117 1.60 -35.74 23.72
N ILE A 118 1.71 -34.67 22.93
CA ILE A 118 2.51 -33.48 23.27
C ILE A 118 1.97 -32.84 24.56
N PHE A 119 0.66 -32.70 24.70
CA PHE A 119 0.06 -32.16 25.92
C PHE A 119 0.40 -33.02 27.15
N ASP A 120 0.27 -34.34 27.03
CA ASP A 120 0.59 -35.30 28.08
C ASP A 120 2.06 -35.26 28.52
N GLU A 121 2.97 -34.96 27.62
CA GLU A 121 4.38 -34.72 27.93
C GLU A 121 4.61 -33.35 28.56
N TRP A 122 3.95 -32.32 28.03
CA TRP A 122 4.11 -30.93 28.46
C TRP A 122 3.67 -30.72 29.91
N VAL A 123 2.53 -31.31 30.31
CA VAL A 123 2.02 -31.28 31.69
C VAL A 123 3.01 -31.91 32.69
N LYS A 124 3.87 -32.84 32.24
CA LYS A 124 4.89 -33.51 33.07
C LYS A 124 6.24 -32.79 33.04
N SER A 125 6.38 -31.74 32.24
CA SER A 125 7.64 -31.00 32.09
C SER A 125 7.96 -30.19 33.36
N ASN A 126 9.26 -30.07 33.68
CA ASN A 126 9.70 -29.23 34.81
C ASN A 126 9.79 -27.74 34.45
N ASP A 127 9.82 -27.43 33.15
CA ASP A 127 9.88 -26.07 32.62
C ASP A 127 8.93 -25.96 31.42
N PRO A 128 7.65 -25.62 31.67
CA PRO A 128 6.65 -25.52 30.62
C PRO A 128 7.00 -24.46 29.56
N ALA A 129 7.68 -23.38 29.92
CA ALA A 129 8.08 -22.33 28.98
C ALA A 129 9.16 -22.84 28.02
N GLU A 130 10.17 -23.54 28.54
CA GLU A 130 11.22 -24.11 27.69
C GLU A 130 10.71 -25.26 26.82
N TYR A 131 9.71 -26.01 27.27
CA TYR A 131 9.08 -27.03 26.44
C TYR A 131 8.43 -26.42 25.18
N VAL A 132 7.77 -25.24 25.29
CA VAL A 132 7.23 -24.52 24.12
C VAL A 132 8.33 -24.23 23.09
N ASN A 133 9.51 -23.77 23.52
CA ASN A 133 10.62 -23.46 22.63
C ASN A 133 11.18 -24.70 21.89
N ASN A 134 10.92 -25.91 22.41
CA ASN A 134 11.36 -27.17 21.80
C ASN A 134 10.36 -27.72 20.78
N ILE A 135 9.13 -27.20 20.73
CA ILE A 135 8.16 -27.58 19.70
C ILE A 135 8.45 -26.79 18.41
N PRO A 136 8.63 -27.46 17.25
CA PRO A 136 8.87 -26.77 15.99
C PRO A 136 7.83 -25.69 15.68
N GLY A 137 8.29 -24.53 15.20
CA GLY A 137 7.42 -23.40 14.85
C GLY A 137 6.93 -22.57 16.04
N ASN A 138 7.11 -23.05 17.27
CA ASN A 138 6.66 -22.37 18.48
C ASN A 138 7.79 -21.59 19.15
N ARG A 139 7.42 -20.55 19.90
CA ARG A 139 8.32 -19.77 20.74
C ARG A 139 7.55 -19.26 21.95
N TYR A 140 8.15 -19.37 23.12
CA TYR A 140 7.57 -18.79 24.33
C TYR A 140 7.53 -17.26 24.25
N ASP A 141 6.32 -16.71 24.34
CA ASP A 141 6.07 -15.29 24.51
C ASP A 141 5.93 -14.96 26.01
N SER A 142 6.86 -14.16 26.54
CA SER A 142 6.86 -13.74 27.94
C SER A 142 6.01 -12.49 28.21
N SER A 143 5.24 -12.02 27.25
CA SER A 143 4.39 -10.84 27.38
C SER A 143 3.28 -11.04 28.41
N TRP A 144 2.88 -9.95 29.07
CA TRP A 144 1.74 -9.93 29.97
C TRP A 144 0.49 -9.52 29.22
N VAL A 145 -0.60 -10.25 29.40
CA VAL A 145 -1.87 -10.02 28.73
C VAL A 145 -2.96 -9.68 29.74
N ALA A 146 -3.83 -8.74 29.38
CA ALA A 146 -4.99 -8.36 30.15
C ALA A 146 -6.20 -9.24 29.85
N LYS A 147 -7.21 -9.11 30.71
CA LYS A 147 -8.46 -9.86 30.52
C LYS A 147 -9.20 -9.38 29.28
N GLY A 148 -9.57 -10.32 28.42
CA GLY A 148 -10.20 -10.07 27.12
C GLY A 148 -9.22 -9.99 25.96
N GLU A 149 -7.91 -10.09 26.20
CA GLU A 149 -6.89 -10.17 25.14
C GLU A 149 -6.56 -11.61 24.74
N LEU A 150 -6.94 -12.59 25.58
CA LEU A 150 -6.83 -14.00 25.26
C LEU A 150 -8.05 -14.51 24.49
N PRO A 151 -7.92 -15.63 23.75
CA PRO A 151 -9.07 -16.31 23.16
C PRO A 151 -10.17 -16.58 24.20
N ILE A 152 -11.42 -16.37 23.80
CA ILE A 152 -12.59 -16.45 24.71
C ILE A 152 -12.68 -17.78 25.46
N MET A 153 -12.17 -18.85 24.85
CA MET A 153 -12.16 -20.20 25.40
C MET A 153 -11.27 -20.33 26.64
N ILE A 154 -10.18 -19.57 26.72
CA ILE A 154 -9.18 -19.71 27.80
C ILE A 154 -9.14 -18.50 28.72
N ASP A 155 -9.57 -17.32 28.26
CA ASP A 155 -9.43 -16.05 28.99
C ASP A 155 -9.94 -16.15 30.44
N SER A 156 -11.22 -16.47 30.63
CA SER A 156 -11.79 -16.54 31.98
C SER A 156 -11.16 -17.65 32.85
N ILE A 157 -10.66 -18.73 32.23
CA ILE A 157 -10.01 -19.83 32.95
C ILE A 157 -8.62 -19.40 33.41
N MET A 158 -7.85 -18.73 32.55
CA MET A 158 -6.51 -18.24 32.90
C MET A 158 -6.56 -17.21 34.02
N PHE A 159 -7.53 -16.31 34.02
CA PHE A 159 -7.70 -15.35 35.12
C PHE A 159 -8.27 -15.98 36.40
N ALA A 160 -9.01 -17.09 36.33
CA ALA A 160 -9.56 -17.77 37.50
C ALA A 160 -8.65 -18.88 38.10
N GLY A 161 -7.77 -19.48 37.30
CA GLY A 161 -6.98 -20.66 37.69
C GLY A 161 -5.77 -20.39 38.59
N ASP A 162 -5.23 -21.43 39.22
CA ASP A 162 -3.98 -21.34 39.98
C ASP A 162 -2.76 -21.40 39.04
N LEU A 163 -1.60 -20.85 39.47
CA LEU A 163 -0.36 -20.96 38.68
C LEU A 163 -0.05 -22.43 38.34
N GLY A 164 0.35 -22.68 37.09
CA GLY A 164 0.52 -24.03 36.55
C GLY A 164 -0.78 -24.68 36.06
N THR A 165 -1.89 -23.95 35.99
CA THR A 165 -3.12 -24.44 35.32
C THR A 165 -2.84 -24.63 33.83
N PHE A 166 -2.99 -25.86 33.36
CA PHE A 166 -2.97 -26.19 31.93
C PHE A 166 -4.39 -26.19 31.35
N ILE A 167 -4.49 -25.76 30.10
CA ILE A 167 -5.66 -25.90 29.25
C ILE A 167 -5.41 -27.03 28.28
N GLU A 168 -6.30 -28.02 28.31
CA GLU A 168 -6.32 -29.13 27.36
C GLU A 168 -6.40 -28.63 25.91
N PRO A 169 -5.89 -29.41 24.93
CA PRO A 169 -5.93 -29.00 23.54
C PRO A 169 -7.34 -28.64 23.07
N TYR A 170 -7.49 -27.47 22.47
CA TYR A 170 -8.72 -27.00 21.87
C TYR A 170 -8.48 -26.50 20.45
N ARG A 171 -9.50 -26.62 19.60
CA ARG A 171 -9.42 -26.16 18.21
C ARG A 171 -9.86 -24.71 18.09
N GLU A 172 -9.07 -23.93 17.37
CA GLU A 172 -9.44 -22.60 16.92
C GLU A 172 -8.89 -22.38 15.51
N GLY A 173 -9.77 -22.04 14.56
CA GLY A 173 -9.39 -21.90 13.16
C GLY A 173 -8.78 -23.18 12.57
N SER A 174 -7.54 -23.06 12.07
CA SER A 174 -6.77 -24.12 11.40
C SER A 174 -5.71 -24.78 12.27
N SER A 175 -5.78 -24.62 13.60
CA SER A 175 -4.79 -25.14 14.52
C SER A 175 -5.45 -25.71 15.78
N TRP A 176 -4.73 -26.58 16.48
CA TRP A 176 -4.96 -26.87 17.88
C TRP A 176 -4.09 -25.97 18.74
N TYR A 177 -4.63 -25.53 19.87
CA TYR A 177 -3.93 -24.74 20.86
C TYR A 177 -4.03 -25.39 22.22
N MET A 178 -2.98 -25.25 23.01
CA MET A 178 -2.95 -25.61 24.42
C MET A 178 -2.14 -24.54 25.15
N ALA A 179 -2.47 -24.29 26.42
CA ALA A 179 -1.84 -23.19 27.15
C ALA A 179 -1.59 -23.56 28.62
N CYS A 180 -0.63 -22.90 29.25
CA CYS A 180 -0.30 -23.03 30.66
C CYS A 180 -0.20 -21.63 31.29
N LEU A 181 -0.87 -21.44 32.41
CA LEU A 181 -0.76 -20.22 33.21
C LEU A 181 0.59 -20.17 33.92
N MET A 182 1.47 -19.28 33.48
CA MET A 182 2.83 -19.17 33.98
C MET A 182 2.94 -18.22 35.16
N ASP A 183 2.22 -17.09 35.10
CA ASP A 183 2.33 -16.04 36.12
C ASP A 183 1.05 -15.18 36.19
N LYS A 184 0.86 -14.51 37.33
CA LYS A 184 -0.25 -13.60 37.62
C LYS A 184 0.24 -12.42 38.43
N ASP A 185 -0.11 -11.22 37.99
CA ASP A 185 0.30 -10.00 38.67
C ASP A 185 -0.71 -8.87 38.44
N VAL A 186 -0.76 -7.91 39.37
CA VAL A 186 -1.55 -6.68 39.20
C VAL A 186 -0.57 -5.58 38.85
N ARG A 187 -0.50 -5.24 37.57
CA ARG A 187 0.56 -4.40 37.00
C ARG A 187 0.03 -3.45 35.92
N PRO A 188 0.68 -2.29 35.74
CA PRO A 188 0.32 -1.37 34.67
C PRO A 188 0.70 -1.93 33.30
N ASP A 189 -0.11 -1.61 32.29
CA ASP A 189 0.16 -1.91 30.87
C ASP A 189 1.39 -1.19 30.32
N SER A 190 1.56 0.06 30.76
CA SER A 190 2.50 0.99 30.16
C SER A 190 3.14 1.83 31.25
N ALA A 191 4.41 2.19 31.03
CA ALA A 191 5.14 3.13 31.85
C ALA A 191 5.72 4.26 31.01
N SER A 192 5.92 5.41 31.64
CA SER A 192 6.76 6.46 31.11
C SER A 192 7.91 6.73 32.06
N ALA A 193 9.09 6.96 31.50
CA ALA A 193 10.28 7.25 32.27
C ALA A 193 11.22 8.22 31.56
N GLU A 194 12.14 8.76 32.35
CA GLU A 194 13.35 9.42 31.88
C GLU A 194 14.54 8.69 32.47
N HIS A 195 15.68 8.67 31.78
CA HIS A 195 16.84 7.94 32.27
C HIS A 195 18.19 8.60 31.96
N VAL A 196 19.20 8.17 32.71
CA VAL A 196 20.63 8.43 32.46
C VAL A 196 21.33 7.08 32.37
N LEU A 197 22.03 6.82 31.26
CA LEU A 197 22.84 5.61 31.08
C LEU A 197 24.31 5.91 31.36
N ILE A 198 24.91 5.19 32.30
CA ILE A 198 26.36 5.17 32.53
C ILE A 198 26.90 3.81 32.05
N ALA A 199 27.47 3.81 30.85
CA ALA A 199 28.10 2.63 30.27
C ALA A 199 29.54 2.46 30.76
N TYR A 200 30.05 1.23 30.68
CA TYR A 200 31.42 0.85 31.02
C TYR A 200 32.07 0.05 29.89
N GLN A 201 33.39 -0.14 29.97
CA GLN A 201 34.15 -0.89 28.97
C GLN A 201 33.60 -2.32 28.82
N GLY A 202 33.14 -2.66 27.61
CA GLY A 202 32.58 -3.99 27.31
C GLY A 202 31.07 -4.10 27.49
N ALA A 203 30.36 -3.02 27.84
CA ALA A 203 28.91 -2.98 27.79
C ALA A 203 28.40 -3.20 26.34
N PHE A 204 27.25 -3.85 26.19
CA PHE A 204 26.68 -4.16 24.88
C PHE A 204 26.34 -2.86 24.14
N ARG A 205 26.87 -2.70 22.91
CA ARG A 205 26.76 -1.46 22.10
C ARG A 205 27.30 -0.19 22.77
N GLY A 206 28.16 -0.30 23.78
CA GLY A 206 28.85 0.84 24.37
C GLY A 206 29.82 1.50 23.37
N ASP A 207 30.04 2.81 23.52
CA ASP A 207 31.04 3.54 22.74
C ASP A 207 32.44 2.96 23.03
N PRO A 208 33.21 2.53 22.00
CA PRO A 208 34.56 2.00 22.16
C PRO A 208 35.54 2.93 22.90
N GLU A 209 35.28 4.24 22.94
CA GLU A 209 36.08 5.22 23.65
C GLU A 209 35.84 5.22 25.18
N ILE A 210 34.84 4.48 25.67
CA ILE A 210 34.60 4.33 27.11
C ILE A 210 35.62 3.37 27.72
N THR A 211 36.55 3.92 28.49
CA THR A 211 37.64 3.19 29.16
C THR A 211 37.39 2.86 30.63
N ARG A 212 36.31 3.39 31.22
CA ARG A 212 35.99 3.19 32.64
C ARG A 212 35.60 1.75 32.95
N THR A 213 36.00 1.23 34.10
CA THR A 213 35.62 -0.12 34.55
C THR A 213 34.15 -0.17 34.99
N ARG A 214 33.61 -1.37 35.16
CA ARG A 214 32.26 -1.57 35.69
C ARG A 214 32.13 -0.94 37.09
N GLU A 215 33.12 -1.11 37.96
CA GLU A 215 33.12 -0.55 39.32
C GLU A 215 33.19 0.98 39.32
N GLU A 216 33.93 1.58 38.39
CA GLU A 216 33.98 3.04 38.24
C GLU A 216 32.64 3.59 37.72
N ALA A 217 32.00 2.89 36.79
CA ALA A 217 30.65 3.24 36.31
C ALA A 217 29.60 3.10 37.42
N GLU A 218 29.69 2.07 38.26
CA GLU A 218 28.81 1.87 39.42
C GLU A 218 28.93 3.03 40.42
N GLN A 219 30.16 3.43 40.80
CA GLN A 219 30.39 4.56 41.71
C GLN A 219 29.88 5.90 41.15
N LEU A 220 30.03 6.10 39.83
CA LEU A 220 29.50 7.28 39.15
C LEU A 220 27.98 7.26 39.12
N ALA A 221 27.37 6.12 38.78
CA ALA A 221 25.93 5.94 38.75
C ALA A 221 25.32 6.14 40.14
N ASP A 222 25.95 5.61 41.20
CA ASP A 222 25.55 5.83 42.60
C ASP A 222 25.59 7.31 43.00
N SER A 223 26.62 8.02 42.57
CA SER A 223 26.75 9.46 42.85
C SER A 223 25.63 10.25 42.18
N ILE A 224 25.34 9.96 40.91
CA ILE A 224 24.25 10.57 40.14
C ILE A 224 22.88 10.20 40.74
N TYR A 225 22.69 8.92 41.07
CA TYR A 225 21.48 8.40 41.70
C TYR A 225 21.15 9.15 43.00
N ASN A 226 22.14 9.38 43.87
CA ASN A 226 21.95 10.11 45.13
C ASN A 226 21.55 11.59 44.93
N VAL A 227 21.99 12.21 43.82
CA VAL A 227 21.57 13.56 43.46
C VAL A 227 20.13 13.55 42.93
N LEU A 228 19.84 12.68 41.96
CA LEU A 228 18.54 12.62 41.29
C LEU A 228 17.42 12.13 42.21
N ARG A 229 17.72 11.23 43.16
CA ARG A 229 16.76 10.80 44.18
C ARG A 229 16.29 11.95 45.10
N ARG A 230 17.13 12.98 45.29
CA ARG A 230 16.75 14.17 46.07
C ARG A 230 16.00 15.20 45.23
N ASP A 231 16.28 15.24 43.94
CA ASP A 231 15.76 16.24 43.01
C ASP A 231 15.74 15.68 41.58
N ALA A 232 14.65 14.99 41.24
CA ALA A 232 14.49 14.35 39.94
C ALA A 232 14.35 15.36 38.79
N SER A 233 14.03 16.63 39.08
CA SER A 233 13.90 17.69 38.08
C SER A 233 15.22 17.99 37.34
N LYS A 234 16.35 17.54 37.87
CA LYS A 234 17.68 17.67 37.27
C LYS A 234 18.02 16.57 36.28
N LEU A 235 17.16 15.56 36.11
CA LEU A 235 17.50 14.40 35.31
C LEU A 235 17.81 14.78 33.86
N THR A 236 17.00 15.63 33.24
CA THR A 236 17.24 16.11 31.86
C THR A 236 18.61 16.77 31.71
N GLU A 237 19.00 17.64 32.65
CA GLU A 237 20.31 18.30 32.64
C GLU A 237 21.45 17.28 32.77
N VAL A 238 21.31 16.33 33.69
CA VAL A 238 22.31 15.29 33.92
C VAL A 238 22.38 14.32 32.73
N ALA A 239 21.24 13.98 32.12
CA ALA A 239 21.19 13.13 30.94
C ALA A 239 21.97 13.77 29.79
N ILE A 240 21.69 15.03 29.47
CA ILE A 240 22.40 15.78 28.41
C ILE A 240 23.90 15.86 28.70
N ALA A 241 24.28 16.06 29.96
CA ALA A 241 25.68 16.24 30.34
C ALA A 241 26.48 14.93 30.42
N MET A 242 25.85 13.82 30.83
CA MET A 242 26.58 12.63 31.30
C MET A 242 26.10 11.29 30.73
N SER A 243 24.92 11.22 30.11
CA SER A 243 24.39 9.95 29.60
C SER A 243 25.20 9.45 28.40
N ASN A 244 25.38 8.13 28.35
CA ASN A 244 25.99 7.41 27.23
C ASN A 244 24.96 6.80 26.29
N ASP A 245 23.66 7.09 26.47
CA ASP A 245 22.65 6.80 25.45
C ASP A 245 22.68 7.88 24.36
N GLY A 246 22.96 7.47 23.12
CA GLY A 246 22.98 8.36 21.96
C GLY A 246 21.62 8.99 21.62
N SER A 247 20.51 8.43 22.13
CA SER A 247 19.17 8.98 21.93
C SER A 247 18.96 10.33 22.63
N VAL A 248 19.75 10.62 23.67
CA VAL A 248 19.65 11.82 24.51
C VAL A 248 19.79 13.12 23.73
N VAL A 249 20.53 13.12 22.63
CA VAL A 249 20.65 14.30 21.73
C VAL A 249 19.28 14.74 21.20
N ASN A 250 18.35 13.79 21.02
CA ASN A 250 17.05 14.04 20.43
C ASN A 250 15.93 14.10 21.49
N ASN A 251 16.03 13.31 22.56
CA ASN A 251 14.95 13.16 23.55
C ASN A 251 15.27 13.75 24.92
N SER A 252 16.48 14.30 25.11
CA SER A 252 16.95 14.86 26.37
C SER A 252 16.84 13.91 27.58
N GLY A 253 16.92 12.60 27.36
CA GLY A 253 16.80 11.57 28.39
C GLY A 253 15.37 11.09 28.65
N ASN A 254 14.36 11.69 28.02
CA ASN A 254 12.97 11.25 28.15
C ASN A 254 12.64 10.18 27.10
N ILE A 255 12.33 8.97 27.55
CA ILE A 255 12.07 7.83 26.65
C ILE A 255 10.59 7.68 26.28
N GLY A 256 9.73 8.59 26.73
CA GLY A 256 8.29 8.59 26.44
C GLY A 256 7.54 7.46 27.15
N TRP A 257 6.38 7.09 26.61
CA TRP A 257 5.61 5.94 27.07
C TRP A 257 6.05 4.67 26.34
N PHE A 258 6.11 3.56 27.06
CA PHE A 258 6.43 2.24 26.53
C PHE A 258 5.57 1.17 27.18
N LEU A 259 5.30 0.11 26.43
CA LEU A 259 4.55 -1.05 26.89
C LEU A 259 5.41 -1.91 27.83
N ASP A 260 4.75 -2.60 28.76
CA ASP A 260 5.39 -3.61 29.58
C ASP A 260 5.99 -4.74 28.71
N GLY A 261 7.26 -5.05 28.95
CA GLY A 261 8.05 -6.01 28.16
C GLY A 261 8.77 -5.39 26.96
N GLN A 262 8.54 -4.11 26.64
CA GLN A 262 9.20 -3.44 25.52
C GLN A 262 10.67 -3.10 25.81
N MET A 263 11.01 -2.88 27.09
CA MET A 263 12.37 -2.53 27.51
C MET A 263 13.16 -3.77 27.93
N VAL A 264 14.50 -3.67 27.99
CA VAL A 264 15.34 -4.76 28.52
C VAL A 264 14.91 -5.11 29.95
N HIS A 265 14.85 -6.39 30.27
CA HIS A 265 14.21 -6.95 31.47
C HIS A 265 14.43 -6.13 32.76
N ASN A 266 15.69 -5.91 33.19
CA ASN A 266 15.96 -5.19 34.43
C ASN A 266 15.49 -3.72 34.40
N PHE A 267 15.50 -3.06 33.24
CA PHE A 267 14.96 -1.70 33.09
C PHE A 267 13.43 -1.72 33.15
N ASN A 268 12.82 -2.64 32.41
CA ASN A 268 11.38 -2.81 32.34
C ASN A 268 10.81 -3.07 33.74
N ASP A 269 11.35 -4.09 34.42
CA ASP A 269 10.88 -4.52 35.75
C ASP A 269 11.06 -3.44 36.81
N ALA A 270 12.15 -2.67 36.75
CA ALA A 270 12.38 -1.57 37.68
C ALA A 270 11.39 -0.41 37.49
N THR A 271 10.95 -0.19 36.26
CA THR A 271 9.98 0.86 35.95
C THR A 271 8.56 0.41 36.27
N ILE A 272 8.16 -0.78 35.79
CA ILE A 272 6.79 -1.29 35.92
C ILE A 272 6.42 -1.59 37.39
N ASN A 273 7.37 -2.09 38.19
CA ASN A 273 7.13 -2.38 39.61
C ASN A 273 7.35 -1.18 40.55
N GLY A 274 7.79 -0.04 40.01
CA GLY A 274 8.03 1.17 40.80
C GLY A 274 6.77 2.01 40.99
N LYS A 275 6.93 3.23 41.50
CA LYS A 275 5.84 4.22 41.61
C LYS A 275 6.19 5.48 40.83
N VAL A 276 5.15 6.18 40.36
CA VAL A 276 5.33 7.50 39.74
C VAL A 276 6.08 8.44 40.70
N GLY A 277 7.17 9.02 40.22
CA GLY A 277 8.10 9.87 40.97
C GLY A 277 9.30 9.13 41.58
N ASP A 278 9.32 7.79 41.56
CA ASP A 278 10.48 7.05 42.05
C ASP A 278 11.69 7.25 41.13
N VAL A 279 12.85 7.34 41.77
CA VAL A 279 14.15 7.26 41.10
C VAL A 279 14.80 5.95 41.52
N VAL A 280 15.15 5.11 40.54
CA VAL A 280 15.75 3.79 40.72
C VAL A 280 17.07 3.67 39.96
N LEU A 281 17.99 2.86 40.47
CA LEU A 281 19.26 2.54 39.82
C LEU A 281 19.28 1.04 39.52
N VAL A 282 19.48 0.69 38.26
CA VAL A 282 19.55 -0.71 37.82
C VAL A 282 20.65 -0.93 36.80
N GLU A 283 21.22 -2.13 36.80
CA GLU A 283 22.19 -2.55 35.79
C GLU A 283 21.50 -3.36 34.69
N THR A 284 21.83 -3.09 33.44
CA THR A 284 21.45 -3.88 32.28
C THR A 284 22.70 -4.26 31.47
N VAL A 285 22.53 -5.02 30.39
CA VAL A 285 23.62 -5.31 29.44
C VAL A 285 24.24 -4.06 28.80
N PHE A 286 23.56 -2.92 28.84
CA PHE A 286 24.04 -1.64 28.29
C PHE A 286 24.83 -0.80 29.31
N GLY A 287 24.79 -1.15 30.60
CA GLY A 287 25.40 -0.39 31.70
C GLY A 287 24.42 -0.09 32.83
N PHE A 288 24.76 0.90 33.66
CA PHE A 288 23.92 1.34 34.77
C PHE A 288 22.94 2.42 34.34
N HIS A 289 21.66 2.21 34.61
CA HIS A 289 20.58 3.15 34.32
C HIS A 289 20.06 3.76 35.61
N ILE A 290 20.07 5.09 35.68
CA ILE A 290 19.29 5.84 36.67
C ILE A 290 17.98 6.22 36.01
N ILE A 291 16.87 5.73 36.52
CA ILE A 291 15.54 5.85 35.91
C ILE A 291 14.65 6.67 36.84
N HIS A 292 13.99 7.68 36.31
CA HIS A 292 12.90 8.40 36.97
C HIS A 292 11.59 8.00 36.32
N ILE A 293 10.67 7.44 37.09
CA ILE A 293 9.38 6.98 36.61
C ILE A 293 8.42 8.17 36.56
N THR A 294 8.06 8.61 35.37
CA THR A 294 7.23 9.81 35.16
C THR A 294 5.76 9.50 35.01
N GLY A 295 5.39 8.26 34.70
CA GLY A 295 3.99 7.83 34.58
C GLY A 295 3.84 6.32 34.60
N LEU A 296 2.69 5.86 35.09
CA LEU A 296 2.22 4.47 35.00
C LEU A 296 0.74 4.55 34.63
N THR A 297 0.26 3.61 33.81
CA THR A 297 -1.18 3.42 33.62
C THR A 297 -1.82 2.80 34.86
N ASP A 298 -3.14 2.71 34.89
CA ASP A 298 -3.83 2.02 35.97
C ASP A 298 -3.42 0.54 35.97
N ALA A 299 -3.03 0.05 37.15
CA ALA A 299 -2.68 -1.34 37.32
C ALA A 299 -3.94 -2.20 37.30
N GLU A 300 -3.92 -3.25 36.48
CA GLU A 300 -4.99 -4.23 36.37
C GLU A 300 -4.41 -5.63 36.48
N GLU A 301 -5.28 -6.60 36.74
CA GLU A 301 -4.88 -8.00 36.75
C GLU A 301 -4.42 -8.40 35.34
N ARG A 302 -3.23 -8.99 35.26
CA ARG A 302 -2.64 -9.50 34.03
C ARG A 302 -2.05 -10.87 34.28
N VAL A 303 -2.04 -11.68 33.22
CA VAL A 303 -1.48 -13.03 33.26
C VAL A 303 -0.36 -13.16 32.24
N ARG A 304 0.55 -14.10 32.48
CA ARG A 304 1.51 -14.58 31.49
C ARG A 304 1.19 -16.04 31.21
N ILE A 305 1.14 -16.41 29.93
CA ILE A 305 0.85 -17.77 29.52
C ILE A 305 1.97 -18.32 28.64
N ALA A 306 2.22 -19.63 28.73
CA ALA A 306 2.93 -20.38 27.72
C ALA A 306 1.87 -21.03 26.82
N GLN A 307 2.04 -20.97 25.50
CA GLN A 307 1.06 -21.51 24.55
C GLN A 307 1.80 -22.32 23.48
N ILE A 308 1.21 -23.46 23.12
CA ILE A 308 1.66 -24.29 21.99
C ILE A 308 0.56 -24.24 20.93
N GLU A 309 0.96 -23.98 19.69
CA GLU A 309 0.17 -24.09 18.48
C GLU A 309 0.60 -25.33 17.70
N MET A 310 -0.37 -26.16 17.34
CA MET A 310 -0.21 -27.34 16.47
C MET A 310 -1.07 -27.15 15.21
N PRO A 311 -0.48 -26.79 14.05
CA PRO A 311 -1.24 -26.53 12.84
C PRO A 311 -1.90 -27.80 12.29
N ILE A 312 -3.11 -27.67 11.75
CA ILE A 312 -3.82 -28.75 11.08
C ILE A 312 -3.41 -28.77 9.61
N GLU A 313 -2.48 -29.67 9.28
CA GLU A 313 -1.92 -29.81 7.93
C GLU A 313 -2.34 -31.14 7.28
N TYR A 314 -2.26 -31.20 5.94
CA TYR A 314 -2.48 -32.45 5.22
C TYR A 314 -1.20 -33.27 5.17
N SER A 315 -1.31 -34.59 5.16
CA SER A 315 -0.14 -35.46 5.00
C SER A 315 0.34 -35.52 3.55
N SER A 316 1.55 -36.08 3.34
CA SER A 316 2.05 -36.39 2.00
C SER A 316 1.15 -37.38 1.25
N GLU A 317 0.51 -38.31 1.96
CA GLU A 317 -0.43 -39.27 1.36
C GLU A 317 -1.67 -38.54 0.82
N THR A 318 -2.24 -37.62 1.62
CA THR A 318 -3.35 -36.77 1.18
C THR A 318 -2.95 -35.90 0.00
N TYR A 319 -1.79 -35.26 0.05
CA TYR A 319 -1.24 -34.49 -1.08
C TYR A 319 -1.20 -35.33 -2.37
N ASP A 320 -0.65 -36.55 -2.31
CA ASP A 320 -0.51 -37.42 -3.48
C ASP A 320 -1.86 -37.79 -4.10
N ILE A 321 -2.92 -37.95 -3.28
CA ILE A 321 -4.29 -38.20 -3.75
C ILE A 321 -4.81 -37.01 -4.55
N TYR A 322 -4.76 -35.80 -3.99
CA TYR A 322 -5.23 -34.60 -4.68
C TYR A 322 -4.39 -34.31 -5.94
N TYR A 323 -3.07 -34.53 -5.87
CA TYR A 323 -2.19 -34.39 -7.01
C TYR A 323 -2.52 -35.39 -8.13
N ALA A 324 -2.79 -36.65 -7.80
CA ALA A 324 -3.21 -37.65 -8.78
C ALA A 324 -4.57 -37.30 -9.42
N GLN A 325 -5.52 -36.77 -8.66
CA GLN A 325 -6.80 -36.30 -9.17
C GLN A 325 -6.63 -35.14 -10.15
N ALA A 326 -5.92 -34.09 -9.73
CA ALA A 326 -5.63 -32.94 -10.58
C ALA A 326 -4.88 -33.36 -11.86
N ARG A 327 -3.91 -34.28 -11.73
CA ARG A 327 -3.16 -34.84 -12.87
C ARG A 327 -4.04 -35.58 -13.86
N ARG A 328 -4.99 -36.38 -13.37
CA ARG A 328 -5.99 -37.05 -14.22
C ARG A 328 -6.83 -36.01 -14.95
N PHE A 329 -7.37 -35.04 -14.23
CA PHE A 329 -8.18 -33.97 -14.80
C PHE A 329 -7.43 -33.22 -15.90
N ALA A 330 -6.19 -32.77 -15.66
CA ALA A 330 -5.41 -32.05 -16.67
C ALA A 330 -5.02 -32.93 -17.87
N GLY A 331 -4.76 -34.23 -17.64
CA GLY A 331 -4.36 -35.16 -18.70
C GLY A 331 -5.51 -35.63 -19.61
N GLU A 332 -6.73 -35.70 -19.09
CA GLU A 332 -7.92 -36.11 -19.84
C GLU A 332 -8.60 -34.93 -20.55
N ASN A 333 -8.41 -33.70 -20.03
CA ASN A 333 -9.10 -32.49 -20.46
C ASN A 333 -8.15 -31.44 -21.06
N ASP A 334 -7.42 -31.84 -22.08
CA ASP A 334 -6.37 -31.05 -22.75
C ASP A 334 -6.88 -30.00 -23.76
N THR A 335 -8.19 -29.89 -23.97
CA THR A 335 -8.81 -28.86 -24.81
C THR A 335 -9.86 -28.08 -24.03
N ARG A 336 -10.16 -26.86 -24.48
CA ARG A 336 -11.20 -26.00 -23.91
C ARG A 336 -12.54 -26.72 -23.73
N GLU A 337 -13.01 -27.43 -24.75
CA GLU A 337 -14.31 -28.11 -24.71
C GLU A 337 -14.34 -29.24 -23.67
N LYS A 338 -13.26 -30.03 -23.59
CA LYS A 338 -13.15 -31.11 -22.60
C LYS A 338 -13.06 -30.56 -21.18
N PHE A 339 -12.27 -29.49 -20.99
CA PHE A 339 -12.16 -28.79 -19.71
C PHE A 339 -13.53 -28.29 -19.23
N ASP A 340 -14.26 -27.56 -20.08
CA ASP A 340 -15.57 -27.02 -19.72
C ASP A 340 -16.58 -28.13 -19.39
N GLN A 341 -16.56 -29.24 -20.13
CA GLN A 341 -17.43 -30.39 -19.85
C GLN A 341 -17.05 -31.08 -18.53
N ALA A 342 -15.77 -31.32 -18.27
CA ALA A 342 -15.30 -31.98 -17.05
C ALA A 342 -15.55 -31.13 -15.80
N VAL A 343 -15.46 -29.80 -15.90
CA VAL A 343 -15.87 -28.89 -14.82
C VAL A 343 -17.33 -29.15 -14.43
N ILE A 344 -18.22 -29.32 -15.41
CA ILE A 344 -19.64 -29.59 -15.16
C ILE A 344 -19.83 -31.01 -14.60
N ASP A 345 -19.22 -32.02 -15.22
CA ASP A 345 -19.40 -33.43 -14.88
C ASP A 345 -18.85 -33.77 -13.49
N GLU A 346 -17.73 -33.15 -13.10
CA GLU A 346 -17.11 -33.32 -11.77
C GLU A 346 -17.61 -32.31 -10.73
N GLY A 347 -18.49 -31.37 -11.11
CA GLY A 347 -19.05 -30.36 -10.20
C GLY A 347 -18.02 -29.38 -9.64
N LEU A 348 -16.98 -29.06 -10.41
CA LEU A 348 -15.91 -28.15 -10.02
C LEU A 348 -16.32 -26.68 -10.16
N GLU A 349 -15.73 -25.82 -9.34
CA GLU A 349 -15.91 -24.37 -9.46
C GLU A 349 -14.90 -23.81 -10.47
N LYS A 350 -15.40 -23.19 -11.55
CA LYS A 350 -14.59 -22.44 -12.50
C LYS A 350 -14.48 -20.98 -12.08
N ARG A 351 -13.25 -20.47 -12.02
CA ARG A 351 -12.92 -19.09 -11.66
C ARG A 351 -12.28 -18.37 -12.83
N GLU A 352 -12.35 -17.03 -12.82
CA GLU A 352 -11.80 -16.16 -13.86
C GLU A 352 -10.81 -15.17 -13.29
N ALA A 353 -9.74 -14.90 -14.04
CA ALA A 353 -8.85 -13.77 -13.80
C ALA A 353 -8.63 -13.00 -15.11
N ARG A 354 -8.98 -11.71 -15.12
CA ARG A 354 -8.95 -10.83 -16.29
C ARG A 354 -7.92 -9.72 -16.15
N TYR A 355 -7.46 -9.20 -17.29
CA TYR A 355 -6.49 -8.12 -17.39
C TYR A 355 -5.17 -8.41 -16.68
N ILE A 356 -4.73 -9.68 -16.70
CA ILE A 356 -3.46 -10.09 -16.11
C ILE A 356 -2.35 -9.42 -16.92
N ARG A 357 -1.39 -8.80 -16.23
CA ARG A 357 -0.20 -8.21 -16.85
C ARG A 357 0.99 -9.15 -16.72
N ASP A 358 1.90 -9.09 -17.68
CA ASP A 358 3.08 -9.96 -17.76
C ASP A 358 4.00 -9.91 -16.53
N MET A 359 4.12 -8.75 -15.90
CA MET A 359 4.93 -8.51 -14.70
C MET A 359 4.14 -8.58 -13.38
N GLN A 360 2.87 -8.98 -13.42
CA GLN A 360 2.10 -9.23 -12.22
C GLN A 360 2.67 -10.44 -11.46
N ARG A 361 2.71 -10.35 -10.12
CA ARG A 361 3.25 -11.41 -9.25
C ARG A 361 2.20 -12.47 -8.93
N ASP A 362 1.04 -12.01 -8.49
CA ASP A 362 -0.03 -12.81 -7.91
C ASP A 362 -1.34 -12.61 -8.67
N LEU A 363 -2.17 -13.63 -8.80
CA LEU A 363 -3.53 -13.52 -9.29
C LEU A 363 -4.44 -13.02 -8.16
N PRO A 364 -5.57 -12.35 -8.46
CA PRO A 364 -6.50 -11.90 -7.43
C PRO A 364 -6.94 -13.06 -6.52
N GLY A 365 -6.63 -12.97 -5.23
CA GLY A 365 -6.98 -13.99 -4.23
C GLY A 365 -6.10 -15.25 -4.22
N LEU A 366 -5.03 -15.29 -5.00
CA LEU A 366 -4.08 -16.41 -5.05
C LEU A 366 -2.64 -15.89 -5.05
N GLU A 367 -1.86 -16.32 -4.06
CA GLU A 367 -0.45 -16.00 -3.96
C GLU A 367 0.41 -17.03 -4.71
N ASN A 368 1.67 -16.70 -4.98
CA ASN A 368 2.66 -17.61 -5.59
C ASN A 368 2.24 -18.12 -6.98
N THR A 369 1.56 -17.30 -7.78
CA THR A 369 1.05 -17.68 -9.11
C THR A 369 1.92 -17.23 -10.28
N ARG A 370 3.19 -16.85 -10.02
CA ARG A 370 4.09 -16.29 -11.03
C ARG A 370 4.27 -17.25 -12.23
N GLN A 371 4.40 -18.53 -11.96
CA GLN A 371 4.52 -19.59 -12.96
C GLN A 371 3.30 -19.69 -13.88
N ILE A 372 2.09 -19.43 -13.36
CA ILE A 372 0.85 -19.39 -14.14
C ILE A 372 0.87 -18.21 -15.10
N ILE A 373 1.23 -17.03 -14.58
CA ILE A 373 1.33 -15.79 -15.36
C ILE A 373 2.39 -15.94 -16.45
N ARG A 374 3.55 -16.52 -16.15
CA ARG A 374 4.56 -16.80 -17.18
C ARG A 374 4.06 -17.75 -18.25
N TRP A 375 3.33 -18.80 -17.85
CA TRP A 375 2.82 -19.79 -18.78
C TRP A 375 1.84 -19.19 -19.78
N VAL A 376 0.90 -18.33 -19.34
CA VAL A 376 -0.09 -17.71 -20.25
C VAL A 376 0.53 -16.64 -21.17
N PHE A 377 1.66 -16.05 -20.77
CA PHE A 377 2.39 -15.06 -21.57
C PHE A 377 3.49 -15.66 -22.47
N TRP A 378 3.61 -16.99 -22.52
CA TRP A 378 4.58 -17.65 -23.41
C TRP A 378 4.14 -17.56 -24.87
N ASP A 379 5.06 -17.29 -25.80
CA ASP A 379 4.72 -16.95 -27.20
C ASP A 379 4.01 -18.05 -28.00
N GLU A 380 4.07 -19.29 -27.54
CA GLU A 380 3.45 -20.44 -28.21
C GLU A 380 2.00 -20.69 -27.76
N ARG A 381 1.42 -19.80 -26.94
CA ARG A 381 0.09 -19.99 -26.36
C ARG A 381 -1.02 -19.51 -27.30
N GLU A 382 -1.99 -20.37 -27.51
CA GLU A 382 -3.22 -20.06 -28.27
C GLU A 382 -4.44 -20.04 -27.35
N GLU A 383 -5.44 -19.21 -27.68
CA GLU A 383 -6.70 -19.20 -26.94
C GLU A 383 -7.31 -20.61 -26.92
N GLY A 384 -7.68 -21.09 -25.73
CA GLY A 384 -8.16 -22.44 -25.50
C GLY A 384 -7.10 -23.43 -25.00
N ASP A 385 -5.81 -23.05 -24.98
CA ASP A 385 -4.74 -23.86 -24.39
C ASP A 385 -5.03 -24.17 -22.93
N VAL A 386 -4.87 -25.44 -22.55
CA VAL A 386 -4.98 -25.92 -21.16
C VAL A 386 -3.57 -26.13 -20.59
N SER A 387 -3.37 -25.70 -19.35
CA SER A 387 -2.07 -25.70 -18.70
C SER A 387 -1.66 -27.06 -18.15
N PRO A 388 -0.35 -27.28 -17.93
CA PRO A 388 0.09 -28.29 -16.97
C PRO A 388 -0.39 -27.91 -15.56
N LEU A 389 -0.16 -28.81 -14.60
CA LEU A 389 -0.46 -28.55 -13.19
C LEU A 389 0.42 -27.43 -12.62
N PHE A 390 -0.20 -26.55 -11.85
CA PHE A 390 0.50 -25.60 -11.01
C PHE A 390 0.18 -25.85 -9.55
N ASP A 391 1.18 -26.28 -8.79
CA ASP A 391 1.12 -26.26 -7.33
C ASP A 391 1.56 -24.87 -6.85
N ILE A 392 0.74 -24.25 -6.01
CA ILE A 392 0.98 -22.93 -5.42
C ILE A 392 0.99 -22.95 -3.88
N GLY A 393 1.17 -24.13 -3.28
CA GLY A 393 1.16 -24.33 -1.83
C GLY A 393 -0.27 -24.56 -1.32
N GLY A 394 -0.61 -25.81 -1.00
CA GLY A 394 -1.94 -26.23 -0.53
C GLY A 394 -3.04 -26.15 -1.59
N LYS A 395 -2.72 -25.77 -2.83
CA LYS A 395 -3.65 -25.66 -3.96
C LYS A 395 -2.98 -26.10 -5.25
N ILE A 396 -3.70 -26.89 -6.03
CA ILE A 396 -3.27 -27.32 -7.37
C ILE A 396 -4.24 -26.73 -8.40
N LEU A 397 -3.70 -26.10 -9.45
CA LEU A 397 -4.48 -25.41 -10.46
C LEU A 397 -4.29 -26.01 -11.85
N VAL A 398 -5.38 -25.99 -12.60
CA VAL A 398 -5.42 -26.22 -14.06
C VAL A 398 -6.07 -25.00 -14.68
N VAL A 399 -5.37 -24.40 -15.64
CA VAL A 399 -5.66 -23.07 -16.16
C VAL A 399 -5.91 -23.17 -17.66
N VAL A 400 -6.87 -22.39 -18.16
CA VAL A 400 -7.17 -22.24 -19.58
C VAL A 400 -6.89 -20.81 -19.99
N TYR A 401 -6.10 -20.63 -21.03
CA TYR A 401 -5.92 -19.31 -21.64
C TYR A 401 -7.17 -18.95 -22.44
N THR A 402 -7.81 -17.81 -22.16
CA THR A 402 -9.10 -17.48 -22.76
C THR A 402 -9.05 -16.34 -23.75
N LYS A 403 -8.32 -15.26 -23.44
CA LYS A 403 -8.28 -14.06 -24.29
C LYS A 403 -7.04 -13.21 -24.04
N GLY A 404 -6.50 -12.57 -25.06
CA GLY A 404 -5.39 -11.61 -24.90
C GLY A 404 -5.59 -10.28 -25.60
N SER A 405 -4.86 -9.26 -25.14
CA SER A 405 -4.61 -8.01 -25.87
C SER A 405 -3.10 -7.80 -26.00
N GLU A 406 -2.65 -7.21 -27.11
CA GLU A 406 -1.25 -6.86 -27.32
C GLU A 406 -0.96 -5.40 -27.02
N ALA A 407 0.27 -5.11 -26.58
CA ALA A 407 0.73 -3.76 -26.35
C ALA A 407 0.73 -2.94 -27.64
N GLY A 408 0.33 -1.67 -27.55
CA GLY A 408 0.30 -0.74 -28.66
C GLY A 408 -0.95 0.12 -28.69
N ILE A 409 -1.14 0.82 -29.80
CA ILE A 409 -2.36 1.59 -30.03
C ILE A 409 -3.50 0.60 -30.26
N ALA A 410 -4.55 0.69 -29.46
CA ALA A 410 -5.73 -0.14 -29.61
C ALA A 410 -6.30 -0.02 -31.04
N PRO A 411 -6.56 -1.14 -31.75
CA PRO A 411 -7.08 -1.12 -33.11
C PRO A 411 -8.38 -0.34 -33.25
N PHE A 412 -8.63 0.22 -34.44
CA PHE A 412 -9.87 0.95 -34.72
C PHE A 412 -11.13 0.13 -34.40
N GLU A 413 -11.15 -1.15 -34.76
CA GLU A 413 -12.31 -2.03 -34.53
C GLU A 413 -12.63 -2.22 -33.04
N THR A 414 -11.61 -2.24 -32.16
CA THR A 414 -11.83 -2.37 -30.70
C THR A 414 -12.21 -1.03 -30.06
N LEU A 415 -11.77 0.09 -30.63
CA LEU A 415 -12.10 1.41 -30.13
C LEU A 415 -13.41 1.97 -30.66
N LYS A 416 -13.94 1.48 -31.79
CA LYS A 416 -15.12 2.03 -32.46
C LYS A 416 -16.30 2.21 -31.49
N ASP A 417 -16.59 1.19 -30.69
CA ASP A 417 -17.66 1.26 -29.67
C ASP A 417 -17.31 2.20 -28.51
N ARG A 418 -16.04 2.23 -28.08
CA ARG A 418 -15.56 3.11 -27.00
C ARG A 418 -15.61 4.59 -27.37
N ILE A 419 -15.46 4.92 -28.65
CA ILE A 419 -15.45 6.30 -29.15
C ILE A 419 -16.82 6.73 -29.69
N ALA A 420 -17.79 5.82 -29.82
CA ALA A 420 -19.08 6.08 -30.45
C ALA A 420 -19.80 7.30 -29.87
N THR A 421 -19.91 7.40 -28.54
CA THR A 421 -20.53 8.58 -27.90
C THR A 421 -19.79 9.87 -28.21
N ARG A 422 -18.45 9.86 -28.25
CA ARG A 422 -17.66 11.06 -28.52
C ARG A 422 -17.79 11.50 -29.98
N VAL A 423 -17.82 10.54 -30.91
CA VAL A 423 -18.08 10.79 -32.34
C VAL A 423 -19.48 11.36 -32.52
N GLN A 424 -20.48 10.79 -31.84
CA GLN A 424 -21.85 11.30 -31.86
C GLN A 424 -21.94 12.72 -31.32
N ASN A 425 -21.21 13.03 -30.23
CA ASN A 425 -21.12 14.38 -29.69
C ASN A 425 -20.50 15.38 -30.69
N GLU A 426 -19.52 14.97 -31.50
CA GLU A 426 -18.94 15.83 -32.56
C GLU A 426 -20.02 16.19 -33.62
N ARG A 427 -20.88 15.24 -33.97
CA ARG A 427 -22.00 15.49 -34.89
C ARG A 427 -23.08 16.39 -34.28
N LYS A 428 -23.37 16.18 -33.00
CA LYS A 428 -24.29 17.03 -32.22
C LYS A 428 -23.76 18.46 -32.10
N ALA A 429 -22.45 18.63 -31.99
CA ALA A 429 -21.81 19.93 -32.01
C ALA A 429 -22.02 20.65 -33.34
N GLU A 430 -21.83 19.95 -34.47
CA GLU A 430 -22.10 20.50 -35.80
C GLU A 430 -23.57 20.91 -35.96
N TYR A 431 -24.51 20.07 -35.50
CA TYR A 431 -25.94 20.38 -35.52
C TYR A 431 -26.27 21.65 -34.73
N TYR A 432 -25.78 21.75 -33.48
CA TYR A 432 -25.97 22.97 -32.69
C TYR A 432 -25.32 24.19 -33.33
N ALA A 433 -24.13 24.05 -33.90
CA ALA A 433 -23.46 25.13 -34.60
C ALA A 433 -24.27 25.63 -35.80
N GLU A 434 -24.83 24.73 -36.61
CA GLU A 434 -25.73 25.08 -37.72
C GLU A 434 -26.97 25.83 -37.20
N LYS A 435 -27.62 25.30 -36.15
CA LYS A 435 -28.82 25.93 -35.57
C LYS A 435 -28.56 27.29 -34.93
N ILE A 436 -27.42 27.49 -34.30
CA ILE A 436 -27.02 28.79 -33.78
C ILE A 436 -26.77 29.76 -34.95
N ASN A 437 -26.06 29.33 -36.00
CA ASN A 437 -25.77 30.17 -37.17
C ASN A 437 -27.04 30.56 -37.95
N GLU A 438 -28.05 29.70 -38.02
CA GLU A 438 -29.37 30.00 -38.64
C GLU A 438 -30.09 31.19 -37.98
N LEU A 439 -29.81 31.49 -36.71
CA LEU A 439 -30.39 32.64 -36.00
C LEU A 439 -29.83 33.98 -36.49
N GLY A 440 -28.67 33.97 -37.16
CA GLY A 440 -28.03 35.18 -37.70
C GLY A 440 -27.65 36.21 -36.63
N THR A 441 -27.39 35.76 -35.40
CA THR A 441 -27.08 36.60 -34.24
C THR A 441 -25.97 35.98 -33.39
N ASP A 442 -25.18 36.81 -32.72
CA ASP A 442 -24.22 36.44 -31.69
C ASP A 442 -24.71 36.78 -30.27
N ASP A 443 -25.92 37.35 -30.13
CA ASP A 443 -26.54 37.69 -28.85
C ASP A 443 -26.92 36.43 -28.07
N ILE A 444 -26.24 36.23 -26.94
CA ILE A 444 -26.40 35.07 -26.07
C ILE A 444 -27.83 34.92 -25.53
N TYR A 445 -28.59 36.01 -25.35
CA TYR A 445 -29.97 35.94 -24.85
C TYR A 445 -30.93 35.46 -25.93
N VAL A 446 -30.70 35.84 -27.19
CA VAL A 446 -31.48 35.35 -28.32
C VAL A 446 -31.22 33.86 -28.53
N ILE A 447 -29.95 33.45 -28.44
CA ILE A 447 -29.56 32.03 -28.50
C ILE A 447 -30.22 31.25 -27.36
N ALA A 448 -30.10 31.74 -26.11
CA ALA A 448 -30.72 31.10 -24.94
C ALA A 448 -32.23 30.91 -25.12
N GLN A 449 -32.93 31.94 -25.58
CA GLN A 449 -34.36 31.89 -25.83
C GLN A 449 -34.71 30.90 -26.95
N ALA A 450 -33.96 30.88 -28.05
CA ALA A 450 -34.21 29.99 -29.18
C ALA A 450 -34.10 28.50 -28.80
N PHE A 451 -33.19 28.16 -27.90
CA PHE A 451 -33.00 26.80 -27.41
C PHE A 451 -33.73 26.51 -26.09
N ASN A 452 -34.50 27.47 -25.57
CA ASN A 452 -35.22 27.36 -24.29
C ASN A 452 -34.30 26.97 -23.11
N VAL A 453 -33.11 27.56 -23.09
CA VAL A 453 -32.14 27.46 -22.00
C VAL A 453 -31.94 28.82 -21.33
N LYS A 454 -31.27 28.85 -20.19
CA LYS A 454 -30.90 30.09 -19.51
C LYS A 454 -29.49 30.52 -19.88
N VAL A 455 -29.25 31.83 -19.81
CA VAL A 455 -27.89 32.37 -19.73
C VAL A 455 -27.42 32.16 -18.29
N ASP A 456 -26.34 31.39 -18.12
CA ASP A 456 -25.67 31.21 -16.84
C ASP A 456 -24.54 32.23 -16.66
N THR A 457 -24.08 32.40 -15.42
CA THR A 457 -23.03 33.37 -15.08
C THR A 457 -22.02 32.73 -14.15
N ASN A 458 -20.74 32.96 -14.42
CA ASN A 458 -19.64 32.61 -13.53
C ASN A 458 -18.80 33.85 -13.28
N GLU A 459 -18.66 34.27 -12.03
CA GLU A 459 -17.93 35.50 -11.67
C GLU A 459 -16.48 35.25 -11.23
N ASN A 460 -16.13 34.00 -10.91
CA ASN A 460 -14.93 33.66 -10.14
C ASN A 460 -14.10 32.52 -10.76
N MET A 461 -14.17 32.36 -12.08
CA MET A 461 -13.44 31.29 -12.78
C MET A 461 -11.94 31.59 -12.81
N THR A 462 -11.10 30.61 -12.56
CA THR A 462 -9.64 30.66 -12.78
C THR A 462 -9.23 29.62 -13.83
N PHE A 463 -8.09 29.79 -14.51
CA PHE A 463 -7.60 28.84 -15.52
C PHE A 463 -7.31 27.45 -14.91
N ALA A 464 -6.97 27.40 -13.62
CA ALA A 464 -6.75 26.16 -12.88
C ALA A 464 -8.05 25.40 -12.56
N THR A 465 -9.22 25.99 -12.82
CA THR A 465 -10.51 25.33 -12.62
C THR A 465 -10.68 24.19 -13.62
N ARG A 466 -11.06 23.01 -13.12
CA ARG A 466 -11.16 21.79 -13.94
C ARG A 466 -12.56 21.53 -14.48
N ASN A 467 -13.59 22.12 -13.86
CA ASN A 467 -14.98 21.83 -14.17
C ASN A 467 -15.76 23.12 -14.41
N LEU A 468 -16.61 23.11 -15.44
CA LEU A 468 -17.64 24.11 -15.65
C LEU A 468 -18.93 23.66 -14.93
N PRO A 469 -19.54 24.49 -14.05
CA PRO A 469 -20.75 24.13 -13.34
C PRO A 469 -21.87 23.66 -14.29
N GLY A 470 -22.45 22.50 -13.99
CA GLY A 470 -23.47 21.86 -14.83
C GLY A 470 -22.94 20.93 -15.93
N TYR A 471 -21.70 21.13 -16.41
CA TYR A 471 -21.15 20.41 -17.57
C TYR A 471 -19.99 19.47 -17.21
N GLY A 472 -19.35 19.65 -16.06
CA GLY A 472 -18.20 18.85 -15.67
C GLY A 472 -16.92 19.31 -16.38
N THR A 473 -16.06 18.37 -16.78
CA THR A 473 -14.72 18.67 -17.31
C THR A 473 -14.77 19.29 -18.70
N GLU A 474 -14.38 20.57 -18.83
CA GLU A 474 -14.45 21.35 -20.08
C GLU A 474 -13.15 22.12 -20.36
N HIS A 475 -12.03 21.40 -20.49
CA HIS A 475 -10.71 22.02 -20.62
C HIS A 475 -10.55 22.92 -21.85
N ASP A 476 -11.08 22.53 -23.01
CA ASP A 476 -10.95 23.30 -24.26
C ASP A 476 -11.76 24.60 -24.20
N VAL A 477 -12.95 24.55 -23.59
CA VAL A 477 -13.82 25.72 -23.38
C VAL A 477 -13.17 26.69 -22.40
N ILE A 478 -12.74 26.20 -21.23
CA ILE A 478 -12.06 27.02 -20.21
C ILE A 478 -10.78 27.64 -20.81
N GLY A 479 -9.99 26.86 -21.54
CA GLY A 479 -8.79 27.36 -22.20
C GLY A 479 -9.08 28.47 -23.21
N SER A 480 -10.16 28.33 -24.00
CA SER A 480 -10.60 29.34 -24.96
C SER A 480 -11.04 30.63 -24.27
N ILE A 481 -11.82 30.53 -23.19
CA ILE A 481 -12.27 31.69 -22.40
C ILE A 481 -11.08 32.50 -21.90
N PHE A 482 -10.04 31.84 -21.37
CA PHE A 482 -8.85 32.51 -20.84
C PHE A 482 -7.95 33.17 -21.88
N ALA A 483 -8.17 32.91 -23.16
CA ALA A 483 -7.54 33.61 -24.27
C ALA A 483 -8.31 34.87 -24.71
N MET A 484 -9.52 35.10 -24.20
CA MET A 484 -10.39 36.20 -24.61
C MET A 484 -10.14 37.51 -23.83
N SER A 485 -10.59 38.62 -24.41
CA SER A 485 -10.58 39.96 -23.79
C SER A 485 -11.93 40.31 -23.16
N GLU A 486 -11.95 41.29 -22.26
CA GLU A 486 -13.19 41.83 -21.68
C GLU A 486 -14.12 42.39 -22.78
N GLY A 487 -15.41 42.06 -22.71
CA GLY A 487 -16.43 42.38 -23.70
C GLY A 487 -16.41 41.50 -24.95
N GLN A 488 -15.52 40.51 -25.04
CA GLN A 488 -15.44 39.64 -26.20
C GLN A 488 -16.49 38.52 -26.16
N ASN A 489 -17.11 38.26 -27.30
CA ASN A 489 -17.93 37.08 -27.56
C ASN A 489 -17.05 35.96 -28.13
N SER A 490 -17.23 34.72 -27.66
CA SER A 490 -16.41 33.57 -28.09
C SER A 490 -16.73 33.06 -29.48
N GLY A 491 -17.90 33.42 -30.03
CA GLY A 491 -18.56 32.60 -31.03
C GLY A 491 -18.91 31.23 -30.46
N ILE A 492 -19.03 30.23 -31.34
CA ILE A 492 -19.38 28.87 -30.97
C ILE A 492 -18.12 28.12 -30.51
N LEU A 493 -18.13 27.64 -29.26
CA LEU A 493 -17.10 26.78 -28.68
C LEU A 493 -17.63 25.35 -28.52
N ASN A 494 -16.90 24.38 -29.05
CA ASN A 494 -17.25 22.96 -28.90
C ASN A 494 -16.55 22.40 -27.66
N GLY A 495 -17.34 21.99 -26.67
CA GLY A 495 -16.86 21.30 -25.47
C GLY A 495 -17.09 19.79 -25.52
N ALA A 496 -16.67 19.12 -24.46
CA ALA A 496 -16.80 17.67 -24.29
C ALA A 496 -18.25 17.23 -24.02
N GLY A 497 -18.99 18.03 -23.24
CA GLY A 497 -20.37 17.77 -22.82
C GLY A 497 -21.42 18.62 -23.53
N GLY A 498 -21.03 19.66 -24.26
CA GLY A 498 -21.95 20.53 -24.99
C GLY A 498 -21.29 21.59 -25.88
N VAL A 499 -22.13 22.41 -26.52
CA VAL A 499 -21.71 23.60 -27.27
C VAL A 499 -21.94 24.84 -26.42
N PHE A 500 -21.00 25.78 -26.45
CA PHE A 500 -21.03 26.98 -25.62
C PHE A 500 -20.91 28.24 -26.47
N VAL A 501 -21.63 29.29 -26.07
CA VAL A 501 -21.38 30.67 -26.49
C VAL A 501 -21.17 31.50 -25.24
N VAL A 502 -20.06 32.20 -25.17
CA VAL A 502 -19.57 32.89 -23.97
C VAL A 502 -19.37 34.37 -24.26
N GLU A 503 -19.79 35.21 -23.33
CA GLU A 503 -19.53 36.64 -23.32
C GLU A 503 -18.73 36.98 -22.06
N VAL A 504 -17.50 37.46 -22.24
CA VAL A 504 -16.62 37.80 -21.12
C VAL A 504 -17.02 39.16 -20.57
N ASP A 505 -17.56 39.18 -19.36
CA ASP A 505 -18.03 40.41 -18.71
C ASP A 505 -16.89 41.17 -18.04
N LYS A 506 -15.96 40.43 -17.43
CA LYS A 506 -14.92 41.04 -16.60
C LYS A 506 -13.66 40.20 -16.59
N VAL A 507 -12.52 40.86 -16.76
CA VAL A 507 -11.20 40.23 -16.62
C VAL A 507 -10.46 40.86 -15.46
N PHE A 508 -10.34 40.12 -14.36
CA PHE A 508 -9.51 40.51 -13.23
C PHE A 508 -8.14 39.84 -13.34
N ARG A 509 -7.10 40.66 -13.51
CA ARG A 509 -5.71 40.21 -13.48
C ARG A 509 -5.15 40.42 -12.09
N ALA A 510 -4.71 39.33 -11.46
CA ALA A 510 -4.14 39.42 -10.13
C ALA A 510 -2.84 40.25 -10.17
N PRO A 511 -2.61 41.14 -9.19
CA PRO A 511 -1.35 41.86 -9.11
C PRO A 511 -0.20 40.88 -8.94
N ALA A 512 0.95 41.20 -9.55
CA ALA A 512 2.16 40.41 -9.38
C ALA A 512 2.55 40.34 -7.90
N MET A 513 3.04 39.18 -7.46
CA MET A 513 3.57 39.02 -6.11
C MET A 513 4.98 39.61 -6.02
N ASP A 514 5.37 40.05 -4.83
CA ASP A 514 6.74 40.51 -4.54
C ASP A 514 7.78 39.40 -4.77
N ASN A 515 7.40 38.13 -4.52
CA ASN A 515 8.19 36.97 -4.90
C ASN A 515 7.33 35.71 -5.07
N TYR A 516 7.80 34.78 -5.91
CA TYR A 516 7.14 33.51 -6.19
C TYR A 516 7.85 32.29 -5.55
N ALA A 517 8.67 32.53 -4.52
CA ALA A 517 9.54 31.51 -3.95
C ALA A 517 8.77 30.31 -3.36
N ALA A 518 7.57 30.54 -2.82
CA ALA A 518 6.72 29.48 -2.30
C ALA A 518 6.26 28.50 -3.40
N ILE A 519 5.80 29.02 -4.54
CA ILE A 519 5.37 28.23 -5.70
C ILE A 519 6.56 27.45 -6.28
N MET A 520 7.73 28.10 -6.40
CA MET A 520 8.95 27.43 -6.87
C MET A 520 9.35 26.28 -5.94
N ARG A 521 9.28 26.47 -4.61
CA ARG A 521 9.55 25.39 -3.65
C ARG A 521 8.55 24.25 -3.78
N GLN A 522 7.27 24.55 -3.95
CA GLN A 522 6.24 23.53 -4.15
C GLN A 522 6.49 22.71 -5.43
N LYS A 523 6.78 23.36 -6.56
CA LYS A 523 7.08 22.67 -7.82
C LYS A 523 8.36 21.82 -7.71
N LYS A 524 9.36 22.29 -6.97
CA LYS A 524 10.57 21.50 -6.64
C LYS A 524 10.22 20.25 -5.83
N MET A 525 9.42 20.37 -4.76
CA MET A 525 9.00 19.21 -3.96
C MET A 525 8.22 18.19 -4.80
N ASN A 526 7.35 18.64 -5.71
CA ASN A 526 6.62 17.76 -6.62
C ASN A 526 7.58 17.01 -7.56
N PHE A 527 8.60 17.70 -8.08
CA PHE A 527 9.63 17.08 -8.92
C PHE A 527 10.48 16.07 -8.13
N ASP A 528 10.87 16.39 -6.90
CA ASP A 528 11.62 15.46 -6.05
C ASP A 528 10.79 14.19 -5.75
N SER A 529 9.48 14.34 -5.50
CA SER A 529 8.56 13.20 -5.38
C SER A 529 8.50 12.37 -6.68
N PHE A 530 8.42 13.02 -7.84
CA PHE A 530 8.48 12.34 -9.14
C PHE A 530 9.77 11.52 -9.32
N LEU A 531 10.92 12.05 -8.90
CA LEU A 531 12.20 11.33 -8.94
C LEU A 531 12.22 10.11 -8.00
N ASN A 532 11.62 10.23 -6.82
CA ASN A 532 11.59 9.16 -5.82
C ASN A 532 10.66 8.01 -6.24
N ASN A 533 9.65 8.28 -7.09
CA ASN A 533 8.73 7.29 -7.63
C ASN A 533 9.23 6.57 -8.90
N ASN A 534 10.55 6.53 -9.11
CA ASN A 534 11.22 5.84 -10.23
C ASN A 534 10.79 6.29 -11.64
N MET A 535 10.21 7.49 -11.77
CA MET A 535 9.75 8.01 -13.07
C MET A 535 10.87 8.33 -14.07
N PRO A 536 12.10 8.74 -13.67
CA PRO A 536 13.21 8.85 -14.62
C PRO A 536 13.54 7.54 -15.32
N TYR A 537 13.47 6.42 -14.59
CA TYR A 537 13.66 5.11 -15.18
C TYR A 537 12.56 4.82 -16.21
N LYS A 538 11.29 5.07 -15.88
CA LYS A 538 10.18 4.95 -16.84
C LYS A 538 10.33 5.86 -18.06
N ALA A 539 10.88 7.07 -17.88
CA ALA A 539 11.12 7.98 -19.00
C ALA A 539 12.24 7.49 -19.92
N ILE A 540 13.28 6.88 -19.37
CA ILE A 540 14.33 6.20 -20.14
C ILE A 540 13.75 4.97 -20.84
N GLU A 541 12.93 4.18 -20.13
CA GLU A 541 12.25 3.00 -20.65
C GLU A 541 11.37 3.33 -21.84
N ASN A 542 10.55 4.38 -21.74
CA ASN A 542 9.69 4.85 -22.83
C ASN A 542 10.46 5.44 -24.02
N ASN A 543 11.64 6.03 -23.80
CA ASN A 543 12.48 6.61 -24.87
C ASN A 543 13.38 5.57 -25.54
N ALA A 544 13.63 4.46 -24.86
CA ALA A 544 14.40 3.37 -25.42
C ALA A 544 13.46 2.44 -26.19
N ASP A 545 13.90 1.95 -27.35
CA ASP A 545 13.21 0.88 -28.09
C ASP A 545 13.46 -0.45 -27.36
N LEU A 546 12.87 -0.60 -26.17
CA LEU A 546 13.03 -1.76 -25.31
C LEU A 546 11.96 -2.79 -25.63
N LYS A 547 12.40 -3.99 -25.96
CA LYS A 547 11.58 -5.19 -25.86
C LYS A 547 11.82 -5.81 -24.50
N ASP A 548 10.80 -5.82 -23.66
CA ASP A 548 10.88 -6.41 -22.33
C ASP A 548 10.71 -7.93 -22.40
N TYR A 549 11.82 -8.64 -22.29
CA TYR A 549 11.85 -10.11 -22.21
C TYR A 549 11.97 -10.61 -20.76
N ARG A 550 11.83 -9.75 -19.74
CA ARG A 550 11.90 -10.18 -18.34
C ARG A 550 10.85 -11.24 -18.00
N ARG A 551 9.71 -11.21 -18.70
CA ARG A 551 8.66 -12.24 -18.60
C ARG A 551 9.14 -13.68 -18.82
N TYR A 552 10.23 -13.88 -19.59
CA TYR A 552 10.80 -15.21 -19.81
C TYR A 552 11.75 -15.67 -18.69
N PHE A 553 12.28 -14.73 -17.90
CA PHE A 553 13.31 -15.00 -16.89
C PHE A 553 12.77 -15.00 -15.45
N TYR A 554 11.91 -14.04 -15.13
CA TYR A 554 11.34 -13.85 -13.80
C TYR A 554 9.93 -14.39 -13.72
#